data_AF-A0A1A6HNM4-F1
#
_entry.id   AF-A0A1A6HNM4-F1
#
_cell.length_a   1.000
_cell.length_b   1.000
_cell.length_c   1.000
_cell.angle_alpha   90.00
_cell.angle_beta   90.00
_cell.angle_gamma   90.00
#
_symmetry.space_group_name_H-M   'P 1'
#
loop_
_entity.id
_entity.type
_entity.pdbx_description
1 polymer ?
#
loop_
_entity_poly.entity_id
_entity_poly.type
_entity_poly.pdbx_seq_one_letter_code
_entity_poly.pdbx_strand_id
1 'polypeptide(L)'
;LLAISGPFHYWGPVVDGQYLREVPARALKRPLPMKVDLLIGGSQNDGLINRAKAVKQFEESQGRTNSKTAFYQALQNSLGGEDSDARILTAAVWYYSLEHSTDDYASFSRALENATRDYFIICPMVNMASLWARRTRGNVFMYHVPESYGHG
;
A
#
# COMPACT_ATOMS: atom_id res chain seq x y z
N LEU A 1 0.01 -4.96 18.86
CA LEU A 1 0.74 -6.05 18.14
C LEU A 1 0.53 -5.99 16.62
N LEU A 2 -0.71 -5.79 16.10
CA LEU A 2 -0.96 -5.52 14.67
C LEU A 2 -0.36 -4.19 14.17
N ALA A 3 -0.26 -3.19 15.05
CA ALA A 3 0.34 -1.88 14.73
C ALA A 3 1.86 -1.93 14.50
N ILE A 4 2.54 -3.06 14.70
CA ILE A 4 4.02 -3.09 14.74
C ILE A 4 4.60 -4.03 13.68
N SER A 5 3.77 -4.85 13.03
CA SER A 5 4.23 -5.88 12.09
C SER A 5 4.18 -5.45 10.61
N GLY A 6 3.53 -4.32 10.29
CA GLY A 6 3.43 -3.84 8.91
C GLY A 6 2.34 -4.54 8.07
N PRO A 7 2.17 -4.14 6.79
CA PRO A 7 1.01 -4.49 5.97
C PRO A 7 0.90 -5.97 5.57
N PHE A 8 2.02 -6.69 5.47
CA PHE A 8 2.02 -8.13 5.15
C PHE A 8 1.46 -9.02 6.27
N HIS A 9 1.29 -8.45 7.48
CA HIS A 9 0.72 -9.15 8.63
C HIS A 9 -0.75 -8.76 8.88
N TYR A 10 -1.40 -8.07 7.93
CA TYR A 10 -2.83 -7.80 8.02
C TYR A 10 -3.63 -9.06 7.74
N TRP A 11 -4.79 -9.17 8.40
CA TRP A 11 -5.76 -10.20 8.06
C TRP A 11 -6.29 -9.94 6.65
N GLY A 12 -6.17 -10.93 5.78
CA GLY A 12 -6.56 -10.81 4.38
C GLY A 12 -6.94 -12.16 3.75
N PRO A 13 -7.42 -12.14 2.50
CA PRO A 13 -7.75 -13.35 1.75
C PRO A 13 -6.54 -14.27 1.59
N VAL A 14 -6.77 -15.58 1.61
CA VAL A 14 -5.75 -16.61 1.40
C VAL A 14 -6.05 -17.45 0.15
N VAL A 15 -5.01 -18.01 -0.47
CA VAL A 15 -5.17 -19.00 -1.55
C VAL A 15 -5.56 -20.34 -0.91
N ASP A 16 -6.86 -20.63 -0.89
CA ASP A 16 -7.47 -21.75 -0.18
C ASP A 16 -7.64 -23.02 -1.05
N GLY A 17 -7.39 -22.93 -2.36
CA GLY A 17 -7.62 -24.02 -3.31
C GLY A 17 -9.10 -24.25 -3.65
N GLN A 18 -10.03 -23.56 -2.98
CA GLN A 18 -11.47 -23.68 -3.20
C GLN A 18 -12.01 -22.46 -3.94
N TYR A 19 -11.98 -21.30 -3.29
CA TYR A 19 -12.37 -20.01 -3.88
C TYR A 19 -11.24 -19.43 -4.72
N LEU A 20 -10.03 -19.33 -4.16
CA LEU A 20 -8.82 -18.91 -4.85
C LEU A 20 -7.92 -20.12 -5.10
N ARG A 21 -7.91 -20.60 -6.35
CA ARG A 21 -7.11 -21.77 -6.76
C ARG A 21 -5.63 -21.46 -7.03
N GLU A 22 -5.30 -20.21 -7.30
CA GLU A 22 -3.94 -19.75 -7.56
C GLU A 22 -3.78 -18.27 -7.16
N VAL A 23 -2.54 -17.79 -7.11
CA VAL A 23 -2.24 -16.38 -6.81
C VAL A 23 -2.88 -15.44 -7.86
N PRO A 24 -3.53 -14.33 -7.45
CA PRO A 24 -4.23 -13.42 -8.37
C PRO A 24 -3.35 -12.89 -9.51
N ALA A 25 -2.07 -12.59 -9.23
CA ALA A 25 -1.13 -12.10 -10.24
C ALA A 25 -0.89 -13.09 -11.39
N ARG A 26 -1.07 -14.40 -11.14
CA ARG A 26 -0.99 -15.45 -12.17
C ARG A 26 -2.35 -15.64 -12.85
N ALA A 27 -3.44 -15.65 -12.09
CA ALA A 27 -4.80 -15.78 -12.61
C ALA A 27 -5.14 -14.67 -13.62
N LEU A 28 -4.78 -13.42 -13.31
CA LEU A 28 -5.01 -12.23 -14.17
C LEU A 28 -4.26 -12.27 -15.51
N LYS A 29 -3.26 -13.15 -15.66
CA LYS A 29 -2.58 -13.35 -16.96
C LYS A 29 -3.43 -14.20 -17.91
N ARG A 30 -4.46 -14.88 -17.43
CA ARG A 30 -5.35 -15.70 -18.28
C ARG A 30 -6.47 -14.82 -18.85
N PRO A 31 -6.96 -15.09 -20.07
CA PRO A 31 -8.12 -14.39 -20.62
C PRO A 31 -9.32 -14.55 -19.67
N LEU A 32 -9.94 -13.43 -19.32
CA LEU A 32 -11.18 -13.46 -18.54
C LEU A 32 -12.33 -13.91 -19.44
N PRO A 33 -13.18 -14.86 -19.01
CA PRO A 33 -14.24 -15.41 -19.83
C PRO A 33 -15.43 -14.44 -20.03
N MET A 34 -15.45 -13.31 -19.31
CA MET A 34 -16.54 -12.34 -19.29
C MET A 34 -16.09 -10.94 -19.69
N LYS A 35 -16.95 -10.22 -20.42
CA LYS A 35 -16.79 -8.79 -20.67
C LYS A 35 -17.31 -8.03 -19.46
N VAL A 36 -16.42 -7.33 -18.77
CA VAL A 36 -16.75 -6.48 -17.62
C VAL A 36 -15.98 -5.17 -17.76
N ASP A 37 -16.70 -4.07 -17.80
CA ASP A 37 -16.11 -2.73 -17.79
C ASP A 37 -15.56 -2.42 -16.39
N LEU A 38 -14.43 -1.74 -16.30
CA LEU A 38 -13.72 -1.44 -15.05
C LEU A 38 -13.66 0.07 -14.82
N LEU A 39 -14.23 0.54 -13.72
CA LEU A 39 -13.96 1.87 -13.16
C LEU A 39 -13.08 1.69 -11.92
N ILE A 40 -11.86 2.25 -11.94
CA ILE A 40 -10.88 2.08 -10.86
C ILE A 40 -10.19 3.42 -10.56
N GLY A 41 -9.83 3.66 -9.31
CA GLY A 41 -9.13 4.89 -8.95
C GLY A 41 -8.73 4.94 -7.49
N GLY A 42 -7.93 5.95 -7.16
CA GLY A 42 -7.35 6.14 -5.84
C GLY A 42 -7.32 7.60 -5.42
N SER A 43 -6.95 7.84 -4.16
CA SER A 43 -6.81 9.18 -3.61
C SER A 43 -5.38 9.44 -3.17
N GLN A 44 -4.95 10.69 -3.30
CA GLN A 44 -3.69 11.16 -2.74
C GLN A 44 -3.61 10.97 -1.21
N ASN A 45 -4.77 10.95 -0.53
CA ASN A 45 -4.89 10.78 0.91
C ASN A 45 -4.92 9.31 1.37
N ASP A 46 -4.80 8.34 0.46
CA ASP A 46 -5.03 6.91 0.74
C ASP A 46 -3.81 6.16 1.32
N GLY A 47 -2.82 6.84 1.87
CA GLY A 47 -1.61 6.15 2.36
C GLY A 47 -1.83 5.30 3.63
N LEU A 48 -0.86 4.43 3.93
CA LEU A 48 -0.99 3.44 5.01
C LEU A 48 -0.94 4.08 6.40
N ILE A 49 -0.26 5.22 6.56
CA ILE A 49 -0.30 6.00 7.81
C ILE A 49 -1.70 6.55 8.04
N ASN A 50 -2.35 7.09 7.02
CA ASN A 50 -3.74 7.56 7.11
C ASN A 50 -4.71 6.42 7.42
N ARG A 51 -4.58 5.27 6.75
CA ARG A 51 -5.41 4.08 7.04
C ARG A 51 -5.23 3.54 8.47
N ALA A 52 -4.05 3.70 9.05
CA ALA A 52 -3.75 3.28 10.41
C ALA A 52 -4.12 4.31 11.50
N LYS A 53 -4.75 5.45 11.15
CA LYS A 53 -5.03 6.55 12.10
C LYS A 53 -5.81 6.10 13.35
N ALA A 54 -6.86 5.30 13.18
CA ALA A 54 -7.64 4.79 14.31
C ALA A 54 -6.84 3.84 15.21
N VAL A 55 -5.97 3.01 14.61
CA VAL A 55 -5.08 2.10 15.37
C VAL A 55 -4.05 2.88 16.17
N LYS A 56 -3.50 3.97 15.60
CA LYS A 56 -2.57 4.87 16.31
C LYS A 56 -3.24 5.54 17.51
N GLN A 57 -4.44 6.09 17.32
CA GLN A 57 -5.21 6.71 18.42
C GLN A 57 -5.49 5.73 19.55
N PHE A 58 -5.80 4.47 19.22
CA PHE A 58 -5.98 3.43 20.22
C PHE A 58 -4.68 3.14 20.98
N GLU A 59 -3.55 2.90 20.30
CA GLU A 59 -2.27 2.60 20.98
C GLU A 59 -1.78 3.80 21.84
N GLU A 60 -2.01 5.04 21.41
CA GLU A 60 -1.75 6.26 22.18
C GLU A 60 -2.61 6.33 23.46
N SER A 61 -3.90 6.00 23.37
CA SER A 61 -4.79 5.93 24.55
C SER A 61 -4.34 4.92 25.60
N GLN A 62 -3.59 3.89 25.19
CA GLN A 62 -3.02 2.86 26.07
C GLN A 62 -1.62 3.23 26.58
N GLY A 63 -1.13 4.45 26.32
CA GLY A 63 0.17 4.94 26.78
C GLY A 63 1.38 4.32 26.06
N ARG A 64 1.17 3.63 24.93
CA ARG A 64 2.24 2.93 24.19
C ARG A 64 2.91 3.86 23.19
N THR A 65 3.62 4.86 23.68
CA THR A 65 4.31 5.89 22.86
C THR A 65 5.37 5.31 21.92
N ASN A 66 6.02 4.19 22.29
CA ASN A 66 7.00 3.49 21.44
C ASN A 66 6.37 2.81 20.20
N SER A 67 5.05 2.63 20.16
CA SER A 67 4.36 1.98 19.05
C SER A 67 4.47 2.77 17.74
N LYS A 68 4.62 4.10 17.82
CA LYS A 68 4.73 4.99 16.67
C LYS A 68 6.01 4.69 15.89
N THR A 69 7.18 4.80 16.49
CA THR A 69 8.47 4.54 15.83
C THR A 69 8.54 3.11 15.28
N ALA A 70 8.05 2.13 16.04
CA ALA A 70 8.01 0.74 15.61
C ALA A 70 7.10 0.53 14.38
N PHE A 71 5.96 1.22 14.32
CA PHE A 71 5.08 1.22 13.14
C PHE A 71 5.76 1.80 11.90
N TYR A 72 6.42 2.95 12.02
CA TYR A 72 7.13 3.55 10.88
C TYR A 72 8.29 2.67 10.39
N GLN A 73 9.03 2.06 11.32
CA GLN A 73 10.06 1.10 10.96
C GLN A 73 9.48 -0.11 10.22
N ALA A 74 8.34 -0.64 10.69
CA ALA A 74 7.68 -1.78 10.04
C ALA A 74 7.17 -1.42 8.63
N LEU A 75 6.63 -0.21 8.45
CA LEU A 75 6.26 0.30 7.12
C LEU A 75 7.48 0.43 6.21
N GLN A 76 8.58 1.02 6.70
CA GLN A 76 9.80 1.14 5.92
C GLN A 76 10.34 -0.23 5.53
N ASN A 77 10.41 -1.20 6.45
CA ASN A 77 10.85 -2.57 6.15
C ASN A 77 9.99 -3.22 5.07
N SER A 78 8.69 -2.96 5.06
CA SER A 78 7.77 -3.52 4.04
C SER A 78 8.03 -3.02 2.62
N LEU A 79 8.78 -1.92 2.44
CA LEU A 79 9.22 -1.45 1.12
C LEU A 79 10.28 -2.36 0.48
N GLY A 80 10.91 -3.26 1.26
CA GLY A 80 11.76 -4.33 0.75
C GLY A 80 10.98 -5.48 0.09
N GLY A 81 9.65 -5.41 0.06
CA GLY A 81 8.78 -6.48 -0.40
C GLY A 81 8.45 -7.50 0.72
N GLU A 82 7.70 -8.54 0.36
CA GLU A 82 7.24 -9.58 1.30
C GLU A 82 8.41 -10.28 2.00
N ASP A 83 9.48 -10.57 1.26
CA ASP A 83 10.70 -11.20 1.79
C ASP A 83 11.64 -10.22 2.50
N SER A 84 11.30 -8.92 2.55
CA SER A 84 12.14 -7.86 3.11
C SER A 84 13.56 -7.81 2.50
N ASP A 85 13.67 -7.87 1.17
CA ASP A 85 14.97 -7.84 0.47
C ASP A 85 15.66 -6.48 0.69
N ALA A 86 16.83 -6.52 1.33
CA ALA A 86 17.61 -5.34 1.67
C ALA A 86 18.00 -4.49 0.45
N ARG A 87 18.20 -5.09 -0.73
CA ARG A 87 18.57 -4.37 -1.95
C ARG A 87 17.39 -3.55 -2.49
N ILE A 88 16.19 -4.15 -2.46
CA ILE A 88 14.95 -3.46 -2.85
C ILE A 88 14.68 -2.34 -1.85
N LEU A 89 14.82 -2.63 -0.55
CA LEU A 89 14.63 -1.64 0.50
C LEU A 89 15.56 -0.44 0.33
N THR A 90 16.86 -0.67 0.13
CA THR A 90 17.83 0.41 -0.10
C THR A 90 17.48 1.24 -1.34
N ALA A 91 17.05 0.60 -2.43
CA ALA A 91 16.63 1.31 -3.63
C ALA A 91 15.39 2.19 -3.37
N ALA A 92 14.39 1.67 -2.65
CA ALA A 92 13.19 2.41 -2.28
C ALA A 92 13.51 3.58 -1.33
N VAL A 93 14.37 3.35 -0.33
CA VAL A 93 14.86 4.36 0.61
C VAL A 93 15.55 5.50 -0.11
N TRP A 94 16.43 5.19 -1.08
CA TRP A 94 17.07 6.19 -1.92
C TRP A 94 16.05 6.94 -2.80
N TYR A 95 15.17 6.22 -3.51
CA TYR A 95 14.21 6.80 -4.45
C TYR A 95 13.25 7.80 -3.78
N TYR A 96 12.78 7.48 -2.57
CA TYR A 96 11.89 8.35 -1.80
C TYR A 96 12.62 9.26 -0.80
N SER A 97 13.97 9.28 -0.81
CA SER A 97 14.78 10.11 0.09
C SER A 97 14.50 9.88 1.58
N LEU A 98 14.30 8.63 1.98
CA LEU A 98 13.93 8.25 3.36
C LEU A 98 15.11 8.28 4.35
N GLU A 99 16.34 8.56 3.89
CA GLU A 99 17.56 8.59 4.73
C GLU A 99 17.69 9.85 5.61
N HIS A 100 16.77 10.82 5.49
CA HIS A 100 16.86 12.11 6.19
C HIS A 100 16.64 12.02 7.71
N SER A 101 17.32 12.92 8.44
CA SER A 101 17.65 12.82 9.86
C SER A 101 16.46 12.69 10.81
N THR A 102 16.77 12.14 12.00
CA THR A 102 15.90 12.05 13.18
C THR A 102 15.25 13.37 13.61
N ASP A 103 15.67 14.50 13.03
CA ASP A 103 15.28 15.85 13.45
C ASP A 103 14.14 16.43 12.59
N ASP A 104 13.87 15.89 11.39
CA ASP A 104 12.73 16.30 10.56
C ASP A 104 11.75 15.13 10.33
N TYR A 105 11.05 14.80 11.40
CA TYR A 105 10.01 13.78 11.43
C TYR A 105 8.88 14.03 10.40
N ALA A 106 8.61 15.29 10.05
CA ALA A 106 7.51 15.67 9.17
C ALA A 106 7.82 15.38 7.69
N SER A 107 9.05 15.61 7.23
CA SER A 107 9.46 15.21 5.87
C SER A 107 9.53 13.68 5.76
N PHE A 108 10.15 13.00 6.73
CA PHE A 108 10.21 11.54 6.77
C PHE A 108 8.82 10.90 6.72
N SER A 109 7.89 11.34 7.58
CA SER A 109 6.54 10.78 7.60
C SER A 109 5.78 10.98 6.29
N ARG A 110 5.99 12.11 5.59
CA ARG A 110 5.36 12.37 4.29
C ARG A 110 5.98 11.52 3.18
N ALA A 111 7.30 11.40 3.16
CA ALA A 111 8.01 10.58 2.18
C ALA A 111 7.66 9.10 2.32
N LEU A 112 7.57 8.59 3.56
CA LEU A 112 7.16 7.21 3.82
C LEU A 112 5.68 6.97 3.47
N GLU A 113 4.81 7.95 3.68
CA GLU A 113 3.42 7.88 3.20
C GLU A 113 3.35 7.81 1.67
N ASN A 114 4.16 8.60 0.97
CA ASN A 114 4.26 8.54 -0.49
C ASN A 114 4.75 7.17 -0.97
N ALA A 115 5.85 6.68 -0.39
CA ALA A 115 6.44 5.38 -0.76
C ALA A 115 5.44 4.23 -0.58
N THR A 116 4.75 4.19 0.56
CA THR A 116 3.78 3.14 0.84
C THR A 116 2.51 3.29 0.00
N ARG A 117 2.01 4.50 -0.23
CA ARG A 117 0.85 4.73 -1.13
C ARG A 117 1.16 4.26 -2.54
N ASP A 118 2.34 4.59 -3.06
CA ASP A 118 2.71 4.23 -4.42
C ASP A 118 2.90 2.71 -4.55
N TYR A 119 3.59 2.08 -3.59
CA TYR A 119 3.83 0.64 -3.62
C TYR A 119 2.57 -0.21 -3.37
N PHE A 120 1.74 0.14 -2.38
CA PHE A 120 0.60 -0.69 -1.98
C PHE A 120 -0.70 -0.34 -2.69
N ILE A 121 -0.83 0.84 -3.31
CA ILE A 121 -2.10 1.33 -3.84
C ILE A 121 -1.99 1.79 -5.29
N ILE A 122 -1.21 2.83 -5.58
CA ILE A 122 -1.22 3.47 -6.91
C ILE A 122 -0.60 2.57 -7.97
N CYS A 123 0.61 2.03 -7.76
CA CYS A 123 1.26 1.17 -8.74
C CYS A 123 0.49 -0.14 -8.99
N PRO A 124 -0.03 -0.86 -7.98
CA PRO A 124 -0.91 -2.02 -8.19
C PRO A 124 -2.17 -1.67 -8.99
N MET A 125 -2.79 -0.52 -8.71
CA MET A 125 -3.96 -0.04 -9.42
C MET A 125 -3.69 0.28 -10.90
N VAL A 126 -2.61 1.00 -11.18
CA VAL A 126 -2.17 1.29 -12.56
C VAL A 126 -1.90 -0.01 -13.32
N ASN A 127 -1.23 -0.97 -12.68
CA ASN A 127 -0.95 -2.27 -13.28
C ASN A 127 -2.24 -3.06 -13.54
N MET A 128 -3.18 -3.07 -12.59
CA MET A 128 -4.50 -3.68 -12.76
C MET A 128 -5.26 -3.09 -13.95
N ALA A 129 -5.36 -1.76 -14.03
CA ALA A 129 -6.03 -1.07 -15.13
C ALA A 129 -5.38 -1.40 -16.49
N SER A 130 -4.05 -1.38 -16.55
CA SER A 130 -3.27 -1.71 -17.75
C SER A 130 -3.48 -3.17 -18.19
N LEU A 131 -3.44 -4.13 -17.24
CA LEU A 131 -3.71 -5.54 -17.52
C LEU A 131 -5.14 -5.75 -18.00
N TRP A 132 -6.12 -5.10 -17.36
CA TRP A 132 -7.53 -5.20 -17.73
C TRP A 132 -7.78 -4.68 -19.15
N ALA A 133 -7.22 -3.51 -19.48
CA ALA A 133 -7.36 -2.88 -20.78
C ALA A 133 -6.73 -3.74 -21.90
N ARG A 134 -5.61 -4.42 -21.62
CA ARG A 134 -4.90 -5.26 -22.60
C ARG A 134 -5.52 -6.63 -22.80
N ARG A 135 -6.17 -7.20 -21.78
CA ARG A 135 -6.55 -8.63 -21.75
C ARG A 135 -8.05 -8.89 -21.75
N THR A 136 -8.87 -7.88 -21.47
CA THR A 136 -10.32 -8.03 -21.42
C THR A 136 -11.00 -7.32 -22.60
N ARG A 137 -12.30 -7.55 -22.75
CA ARG A 137 -13.12 -6.89 -23.77
C ARG A 137 -13.90 -5.70 -23.22
N GLY A 138 -13.71 -5.35 -21.96
CA GLY A 138 -14.41 -4.26 -21.29
C GLY A 138 -13.69 -2.93 -21.44
N ASN A 139 -14.43 -1.84 -21.32
CA ASN A 139 -13.87 -0.50 -21.23
C ASN A 139 -13.18 -0.32 -19.87
N VAL A 140 -12.11 0.48 -19.83
CA VAL A 140 -11.40 0.82 -18.59
C VAL A 140 -11.42 2.33 -18.40
N PHE A 141 -11.93 2.76 -17.26
CA PHE A 141 -11.96 4.14 -16.81
C PHE A 141 -11.14 4.24 -15.53
N MET A 142 -10.17 5.15 -15.51
CA MET A 142 -9.31 5.38 -14.36
C MET A 142 -9.48 6.81 -13.83
N TYR A 143 -9.61 6.97 -12.52
CA TYR A 143 -9.67 8.28 -11.87
C TYR A 143 -8.60 8.43 -10.78
N HIS A 144 -8.28 9.68 -10.45
CA HIS A 144 -7.42 10.04 -9.33
C HIS A 144 -8.05 11.21 -8.58
N VAL A 145 -8.17 11.09 -7.26
CA VAL A 145 -8.66 12.17 -6.39
C VAL A 145 -7.44 12.90 -5.81
N PRO A 146 -7.24 14.19 -6.12
CA PRO A 146 -6.13 14.97 -5.61
C PRO A 146 -6.21 15.12 -4.09
N GLU A 147 -5.14 15.63 -3.49
CA GLU A 147 -5.14 15.96 -2.06
C GLU A 147 -6.27 16.95 -1.77
N SER A 148 -7.12 16.61 -0.82
CA SER A 148 -8.13 17.51 -0.29
C SER A 148 -7.79 17.83 1.16
N TYR A 149 -7.63 19.12 1.43
CA TYR A 149 -7.36 19.65 2.77
C TYR A 149 -8.67 19.97 3.54
N GLY A 150 -9.83 19.50 3.04
CA GLY A 150 -11.16 19.90 3.50
C GLY A 150 -11.93 18.82 4.27
N HIS A 151 -12.34 19.19 5.49
CA HIS A 151 -13.26 18.54 6.45
C HIS A 151 -12.80 17.23 7.11
N GLY A 152 -12.02 17.40 8.19
CA GLY A 152 -12.02 16.54 9.36
C GLY A 152 -12.57 17.29 10.57
#